data_AF-A0A1U7J2H4-F1
#
_entry.id   AF-A0A1U7J2H4-F1
#
_cell.length_a   1.000
_cell.length_b   1.000
_cell.length_c   1.000
_cell.angle_alpha   90.00
_cell.angle_beta   90.00
_cell.angle_gamma   90.00
#
_symmetry.space_group_name_H-M   'P 1'
#
loop_
_entity.id
_entity.type
_entity.pdbx_description
1 polymer ?
#
loop_
_entity_poly.entity_id
_entity_poly.type
_entity_poly.pdbx_seq_one_letter_code
_entity_poly.pdbx_strand_id
1 'polypeptide(L)' 'MSIEDRAKATAKDIEGKLQEGAGKLTGDREAQAKGKAKQAESDVRHGVEDAKDNVKRAID' A
#
# COMPACT_ATOMS: atom_id res chain seq x y z
N MET A 1 -11.04 39.32 -10.39
CA MET A 1 -11.18 37.87 -10.67
C MET A 1 -12.55 37.65 -11.31
N SER A 2 -12.57 37.22 -12.58
CA SER A 2 -13.81 37.02 -13.34
C SER A 2 -14.56 35.77 -12.86
N ILE A 3 -15.86 35.68 -13.17
CA ILE A 3 -16.71 34.52 -12.85
C ILE A 3 -16.15 33.23 -13.48
N GLU A 4 -15.50 33.34 -14.64
CA GLU A 4 -14.79 32.22 -15.29
C GLU A 4 -13.65 31.64 -14.45
N ASP A 5 -12.91 32.47 -13.71
CA ASP A 5 -11.87 32.00 -12.78
C ASP A 5 -12.47 31.21 -11.63
N ARG A 6 -13.62 31.66 -11.09
CA ARG A 6 -14.35 30.93 -10.03
C ARG A 6 -14.90 29.60 -10.53
N ALA A 7 -15.42 29.55 -11.75
CA ALA A 7 -15.91 28.32 -12.36
C ALA A 7 -14.76 27.32 -12.60
N LYS A 8 -13.62 27.77 -13.14
CA LYS A 8 -12.43 26.93 -13.32
C LYS A 8 -11.86 26.42 -11.99
N ALA A 9 -11.83 27.26 -10.96
CA ALA A 9 -11.38 26.85 -9.63
C ALA A 9 -12.30 25.77 -9.05
N THR A 10 -13.61 25.93 -9.19
CA THR A 10 -14.61 24.95 -8.70
C THR A 10 -14.50 23.62 -9.45
N ALA A 11 -14.32 23.67 -10.78
CA ALA A 11 -14.12 22.47 -11.59
C ALA A 11 -12.85 21.70 -11.18
N LYS A 12 -11.73 22.41 -10.95
CA LYS A 12 -10.49 21.81 -10.44
C LYS A 12 -10.63 21.23 -9.03
N ASP A 13 -11.40 21.87 -8.16
CA ASP A 13 -11.67 21.37 -6.81
C ASP A 13 -12.47 20.06 -6.82
N ILE A 14 -13.46 19.95 -7.72
CA ILE A 14 -14.23 18.72 -7.94
C ILE A 14 -13.34 17.62 -8.52
N GLU A 15 -12.55 17.92 -9.53
CA GLU A 15 -11.60 16.97 -10.13
C GLU A 15 -10.59 16.47 -9.10
N GLY A 16 -10.03 17.38 -8.29
CA GLY A 16 -9.12 17.05 -7.19
C GLY A 16 -9.77 16.14 -6.16
N LYS A 17 -11.00 16.43 -5.72
CA LYS A 17 -11.74 15.58 -4.78
C LYS A 17 -12.03 14.19 -5.32
N LEU A 18 -12.35 14.08 -6.62
CA LEU A 18 -12.55 12.79 -7.28
C LEU A 18 -11.23 12.00 -7.36
N GLN A 19 -10.12 12.66 -7.69
CA GLN A 19 -8.79 12.05 -7.71
C GLN A 19 -8.34 11.62 -6.31
N GLU A 20 -8.58 12.43 -5.28
CA GLU A 20 -8.28 12.08 -3.89
C GLU A 20 -9.12 10.90 -3.41
N GLY A 21 -10.41 10.86 -3.73
CA GLY A 21 -11.31 9.75 -3.38
C GLY A 21 -10.89 8.44 -4.06
N ALA A 22 -10.60 8.48 -5.36
CA ALA A 22 -10.11 7.34 -6.12
C ALA A 22 -8.71 6.90 -5.66
N GLY A 23 -7.83 7.85 -5.34
CA GLY A 23 -6.48 7.60 -4.85
C GLY A 23 -6.47 6.96 -3.46
N LYS A 24 -7.33 7.41 -2.54
CA LYS A 24 -7.51 6.77 -1.23
C LYS A 24 -8.06 5.34 -1.38
N LEU A 25 -9.11 5.15 -2.18
CA LEU A 25 -9.74 3.84 -2.39
C LEU A 25 -8.82 2.82 -3.06
N THR A 26 -8.07 3.23 -4.09
CA THR A 26 -7.14 2.35 -4.81
C THR A 26 -5.84 2.17 -4.04
N GLY A 27 -5.33 3.25 -3.43
CA GLY A 27 -4.12 3.25 -2.62
C GLY A 27 -4.22 2.32 -1.41
N ASP A 28 -5.36 2.28 -0.71
CA ASP A 28 -5.59 1.36 0.41
C ASP A 28 -5.58 -0.11 -0.05
N ARG A 29 -6.22 -0.41 -1.19
CA ARG A 29 -6.25 -1.77 -1.74
C ARG A 29 -4.88 -2.25 -2.17
N GLU A 30 -4.13 -1.41 -2.89
CA GLU A 30 -2.76 -1.73 -3.29
C GLU A 30 -1.82 -1.85 -2.07
N ALA A 31 -1.94 -0.97 -1.08
CA ALA A 31 -1.17 -1.02 0.15
C ALA A 31 -1.48 -2.28 0.96
N GLN A 32 -2.76 -2.66 1.07
CA GLN A 32 -3.20 -3.87 1.75
C GLN A 32 -2.68 -5.13 1.05
N ALA A 33 -2.74 -5.18 -0.29
CA ALA A 33 -2.22 -6.29 -1.07
C ALA A 33 -0.70 -6.44 -0.89
N LYS A 34 0.05 -5.34 -1.00
CA LYS A 34 1.51 -5.31 -0.74
C LYS A 34 1.83 -5.71 0.70
N GLY A 35 1.04 -5.27 1.67
CA GLY A 35 1.19 -5.64 3.09
C GLY A 35 1.03 -7.14 3.31
N LYS A 36 -0.04 -7.73 2.78
CA LYS A 36 -0.28 -9.18 2.85
C LYS A 36 0.82 -9.99 2.16
N ALA A 37 1.28 -9.55 0.99
CA ALA A 37 2.38 -10.20 0.28
C ALA A 37 3.69 -10.17 1.09
N LYS A 38 4.02 -9.03 1.70
CA LYS A 38 5.21 -8.91 2.57
C LYS A 38 5.11 -9.78 3.82
N GLN A 39 3.93 -9.86 4.44
CA GLN A 39 3.70 -10.76 5.58
C GLN A 39 3.94 -12.22 5.19
N ALA A 40 3.32 -12.68 4.09
CA ALA A 40 3.52 -14.04 3.59
C ALA A 40 5.00 -14.33 3.27
N GLU A 41 5.71 -13.40 2.64
CA GLU A 41 7.16 -13.57 2.39
C GLU A 41 7.95 -13.66 3.70
N SER A 42 7.60 -12.84 4.70
CA SER A 42 8.27 -12.83 6.00
C SER A 42 8.03 -14.13 6.78
N ASP A 43 6.81 -14.66 6.78
CA ASP A 43 6.49 -15.93 7.44
C ASP A 43 7.27 -17.10 6.81
N VAL A 44 7.37 -17.13 5.47
CA VAL A 44 8.16 -18.14 4.77
C VAL A 44 9.64 -18.02 5.12
N ARG A 45 10.20 -16.80 5.13
CA ARG A 45 11.61 -16.59 5.50
C ARG A 45 11.88 -17.03 6.94
N HIS A 46 11.06 -16.60 7.91
CA HIS A 46 11.22 -17.02 9.29
C HIS A 46 11.14 -18.53 9.44
N GLY A 47 10.14 -19.20 8.83
CA GLY A 47 10.05 -20.66 8.91
C GLY A 47 11.27 -21.38 8.33
N VAL A 48 11.88 -20.86 7.26
CA VAL A 48 13.13 -21.39 6.71
C VAL A 48 14.32 -21.11 7.62
N GLU A 49 14.40 -19.92 8.21
CA GLU A 49 15.47 -19.55 9.14
C GLU A 49 15.40 -20.37 10.43
N ASP A 50 14.21 -20.53 11.02
CA ASP A 50 13.97 -21.38 12.19
C ASP A 50 14.36 -22.84 11.89
N ALA A 51 13.95 -23.38 10.74
CA ALA A 51 14.32 -24.74 10.35
C ALA A 51 15.85 -24.89 10.22
N LYS A 52 16.53 -23.89 9.62
CA LYS A 52 17.98 -23.89 9.49
C LYS A 52 18.69 -23.77 10.84
N ASP A 53 18.19 -22.94 11.76
CA ASP A 53 18.75 -22.79 13.10
C ASP A 53 18.62 -24.09 13.90
N ASN A 54 17.45 -24.74 13.85
CA ASN A 54 17.22 -26.03 14.51
C ASN A 54 18.15 -27.13 13.98
N VAL A 55 18.32 -27.23 12.65
CA VAL A 55 19.24 -28.17 12.04
C VAL A 55 20.68 -27.88 12.47
N LYS A 56 21.09 -26.60 12.49
CA LYS A 56 22.43 -26.22 12.93
C LYS A 56 22.69 -26.61 14.39
N ARG A 57 21.73 -26.38 15.29
CA ARG A 57 21.83 -26.78 16.71
C ARG A 57 21.88 -28.30 16.93
N ALA A 58 21.30 -29.09 16.02
CA ALA A 58 21.30 -30.54 16.14
C ALA A 58 22.60 -31.20 15.63
N ILE A 59 23.39 -30.45 14.85
CA ILE A 59 24.65 -30.93 14.24
C ILE A 59 25.87 -30.46 15.05
N ASP A 60 25.75 -29.36 15.81
CA ASP A 60 26.74 -28.89 16.81
C ASP A 60 26.68 -29.75 18.10
#